data_AF-A0A9D1PZY3-F1
#
_entry.id   AF-A0A9D1PZY3-F1
#
_cell.length_a   1.000
_cell.length_b   1.000
_cell.length_c   1.000
_cell.angle_alpha   90.00
_cell.angle_beta   90.00
_cell.angle_gamma   90.00
#
_symmetry.space_group_name_H-M   'P 1'
#
loop_
_entity.id
_entity.type
_entity.pdbx_description
1 polymer ?
#
loop_
_entity_poly.entity_id
_entity_poly.type
_entity_poly.pdbx_seq_one_letter_code
_entity_poly.pdbx_strand_id
1 'polypeptide(L)'
;MRISELIGSRVLSLAGAKICGVVCGVRLSSDLKRVKAAEVFPESDDGCDRRFLDIRRVRSVGADTVTIVSESALTDSAPAFSPSPVNLPAFSETGEPLGRITDIVTDGWTVTALCTPEETFSLRDVLSRSGELIVFRAPGSHTRLPRARKTPQPKSTVTEVPAAVPEPVYPERYAYLLGKRPAEEVTDTSGARIAEAGDVVTAGVIAEARDRGAIARLTASCLKRVSP
;
A
#
# COMPACT_ATOMS: atom_id res chain seq x y z
N MET A 1 11.99 -15.87 -13.85
CA MET A 1 11.37 -14.76 -14.59
C MET A 1 11.63 -13.45 -13.88
N ARG A 2 11.61 -12.34 -14.61
CA ARG A 2 11.54 -11.01 -14.01
C ARG A 2 10.09 -10.61 -13.81
N ILE A 3 9.79 -9.85 -12.75
CA ILE A 3 8.40 -9.43 -12.50
C ILE A 3 7.94 -8.45 -13.57
N SER A 4 8.83 -7.63 -14.14
CA SER A 4 8.53 -6.78 -15.29
C SER A 4 7.94 -7.54 -16.48
N GLU A 5 8.32 -8.81 -16.71
CA GLU A 5 7.76 -9.67 -17.76
C GLU A 5 6.30 -10.07 -17.46
N LEU A 6 5.94 -10.16 -16.18
CA LEU A 6 4.57 -10.46 -15.76
C LEU A 6 3.68 -9.22 -15.83
N ILE A 7 4.23 -8.03 -15.58
CA ILE A 7 3.49 -6.77 -15.68
C ILE A 7 3.12 -6.52 -17.15
N GLY A 8 1.86 -6.17 -17.40
CA GLY A 8 1.31 -6.01 -18.75
C GLY A 8 0.71 -7.30 -19.33
N SER A 9 0.91 -8.46 -18.70
CA SER A 9 0.28 -9.71 -19.12
C SER A 9 -1.23 -9.67 -18.95
N ARG A 10 -1.97 -10.20 -19.94
CA ARG A 10 -3.43 -10.33 -19.89
C ARG A 10 -3.85 -11.50 -18.99
N VAL A 11 -4.94 -11.34 -18.25
CA VAL A 11 -5.49 -12.41 -17.41
C VAL A 11 -6.60 -13.13 -18.15
N LEU A 12 -6.36 -14.38 -18.58
CA LEU A 12 -7.31 -15.21 -19.33
C LEU A 12 -8.08 -16.15 -18.39
N SER A 13 -9.41 -16.04 -18.38
CA SER A 13 -10.31 -17.01 -17.73
C SER A 13 -10.67 -18.13 -18.68
N LEU A 14 -10.39 -19.38 -18.31
CA LEU A 14 -10.72 -20.54 -19.13
C LEU A 14 -12.23 -20.84 -19.13
N ALA A 15 -12.89 -20.77 -17.99
CA ALA A 15 -14.33 -21.05 -17.89
C ALA A 15 -15.18 -20.02 -18.64
N GLY A 16 -14.73 -18.77 -18.67
CA GLY A 16 -15.40 -17.68 -19.38
C GLY A 16 -14.89 -17.44 -20.80
N ALA A 17 -13.81 -18.11 -21.22
CA ALA A 17 -13.11 -17.88 -22.48
C ALA A 17 -12.85 -16.39 -22.79
N LYS A 18 -12.49 -15.60 -21.77
CA LYS A 18 -12.37 -14.14 -21.89
C LYS A 18 -11.18 -13.57 -21.13
N ILE A 19 -10.73 -12.39 -21.56
CA ILE A 19 -9.78 -11.58 -20.83
C ILE A 19 -10.50 -10.86 -19.69
N CYS A 20 -9.91 -10.91 -18.51
CA CYS A 20 -10.49 -10.38 -17.28
C CYS A 20 -9.83 -9.07 -16.84
N GLY A 21 -8.71 -8.72 -17.49
CA GLY A 21 -7.89 -7.58 -17.12
C GLY A 21 -6.42 -7.77 -17.46
N VAL A 22 -5.60 -6.85 -16.96
CA VAL A 22 -4.15 -6.80 -17.21
C VAL A 22 -3.41 -6.71 -15.87
N VAL A 23 -2.35 -7.50 -15.72
CA VAL A 23 -1.50 -7.44 -14.52
C VAL A 23 -0.76 -6.10 -14.48
N CYS A 24 -0.87 -5.37 -13.38
CA CYS A 24 -0.26 -4.05 -13.20
C CYS A 24 0.71 -3.96 -12.03
N GLY A 25 0.75 -4.97 -11.17
CA GLY A 25 1.64 -5.02 -10.03
C GLY A 25 1.66 -6.39 -9.36
N VAL A 26 2.46 -6.51 -8.31
CA VAL A 26 2.51 -7.70 -7.46
C VAL A 26 2.59 -7.33 -5.99
N ARG A 27 2.07 -8.24 -5.17
CA ARG A 27 2.15 -8.22 -3.71
C ARG A 27 3.05 -9.34 -3.24
N LEU A 28 3.88 -9.04 -2.27
CA LEU A 28 4.91 -9.94 -1.74
C LEU A 28 4.62 -10.33 -0.30
N SER A 29 5.22 -11.43 0.15
CA SER A 29 5.27 -11.72 1.58
C SER A 29 5.96 -10.59 2.34
N SER A 30 5.66 -10.50 3.64
CA SER A 30 6.30 -9.55 4.56
C SER A 30 7.79 -9.82 4.81
N ASP A 31 8.42 -10.74 4.10
CA ASP A 31 9.87 -10.94 4.07
C ASP A 31 10.45 -10.83 2.65
N LEU A 32 9.63 -10.36 1.70
CA LEU A 32 9.92 -10.27 0.27
C LEU A 32 10.31 -11.59 -0.42
N LYS A 33 10.24 -12.74 0.27
CA LYS A 33 10.71 -14.02 -0.30
C LYS A 33 9.78 -14.64 -1.33
N ARG A 34 8.51 -14.26 -1.36
CA ARG A 34 7.52 -14.87 -2.26
C ARG A 34 6.55 -13.84 -2.79
N VAL A 35 6.20 -14.00 -4.06
CA VAL A 35 5.04 -13.36 -4.66
C VAL A 35 3.79 -14.06 -4.13
N LYS A 36 2.83 -13.27 -3.65
CA LYS A 36 1.63 -13.75 -2.96
C LYS A 36 0.35 -13.40 -3.70
N ALA A 37 0.32 -12.28 -4.40
CA ALA A 37 -0.75 -11.95 -5.32
C ALA A 37 -0.22 -11.10 -6.48
N ALA A 38 -0.92 -11.15 -7.61
CA ALA A 38 -0.82 -10.16 -8.67
C ALA A 38 -1.93 -9.12 -8.51
N GLU A 39 -1.64 -7.87 -8.84
CA GLU A 39 -2.63 -6.81 -8.97
C GLU A 39 -3.06 -6.74 -10.44
N VAL A 40 -4.36 -6.65 -10.66
CA VAL A 40 -4.98 -6.72 -11.98
C VAL A 40 -5.87 -5.49 -12.14
N PHE A 41 -5.66 -4.73 -13.22
CA PHE A 41 -6.66 -3.78 -13.69
C PHE A 41 -7.73 -4.53 -14.48
N PRO A 42 -8.98 -4.58 -14.00
CA PRO A 42 -10.06 -5.23 -14.74
C PRO A 42 -10.38 -4.46 -16.02
N GLU A 43 -10.91 -5.17 -17.02
CA GLU A 43 -11.33 -4.58 -18.31
C GLU A 43 -12.73 -3.93 -18.25
N SER A 44 -13.31 -3.76 -17.05
CA SER A 44 -14.68 -3.24 -16.89
C SER A 44 -14.76 -1.71 -17.00
N ASP A 45 -15.83 -1.22 -17.65
CA ASP A 45 -16.12 0.23 -17.82
C ASP A 45 -16.52 0.95 -16.52
N ASP A 46 -16.87 0.21 -15.44
CA ASP A 46 -17.50 0.78 -14.24
C ASP A 46 -16.54 1.16 -13.11
N GLY A 47 -15.23 1.19 -13.34
CA GLY A 47 -14.28 1.74 -12.36
C GLY A 47 -12.85 1.24 -12.51
N CYS A 48 -11.89 2.09 -12.15
CA CYS A 48 -10.44 1.80 -12.18
C CYS A 48 -9.95 1.01 -10.95
N ASP A 49 -10.84 0.30 -10.26
CA ASP A 49 -10.50 -0.36 -9.00
C ASP A 49 -9.66 -1.62 -9.26
N ARG A 50 -8.51 -1.70 -8.58
CA ARG A 50 -7.60 -2.83 -8.71
C ARG A 50 -8.23 -4.06 -8.09
N ARG A 51 -8.16 -5.18 -8.83
CA ARG A 51 -8.46 -6.51 -8.32
C ARG A 51 -7.18 -7.28 -8.02
N PHE A 52 -7.30 -8.29 -7.17
CA PHE A 52 -6.18 -9.09 -6.69
C PHE A 52 -6.37 -10.54 -7.07
N LEU A 53 -5.31 -11.14 -7.61
CA LEU A 53 -5.22 -12.55 -7.96
C LEU A 53 -4.20 -13.24 -7.06
N ASP A 54 -4.66 -14.12 -6.16
CA ASP A 54 -3.74 -15.00 -5.42
C ASP A 54 -2.98 -15.90 -6.40
N ILE A 55 -1.64 -15.96 -6.27
CA ILE A 55 -0.82 -16.74 -7.21
C ILE A 55 -1.21 -18.22 -7.22
N ARG A 56 -1.77 -18.74 -6.11
CA ARG A 56 -2.21 -20.13 -6.00
C ARG A 56 -3.36 -20.47 -6.94
N ARG A 57 -4.07 -19.45 -7.43
CA ARG A 57 -5.16 -19.58 -8.40
C ARG A 57 -4.69 -19.37 -9.84
N VAL A 58 -3.41 -19.05 -10.04
CA VAL A 58 -2.77 -19.03 -11.36
C VAL A 58 -2.51 -20.46 -11.80
N ARG A 59 -3.02 -20.83 -12.96
CA ARG A 59 -2.83 -22.15 -13.55
C ARG A 59 -1.53 -22.24 -14.34
N SER A 60 -1.22 -21.20 -15.11
CA SER A 60 -0.03 -21.10 -15.94
C SER A 60 0.29 -19.65 -16.28
N VAL A 61 1.55 -19.38 -16.57
CA VAL A 61 2.06 -18.10 -17.08
C VAL A 61 2.69 -18.38 -18.44
N GLY A 62 2.12 -17.78 -19.49
CA GLY A 62 2.68 -17.75 -20.84
C GLY A 62 3.48 -16.46 -21.08
N ALA A 63 3.83 -16.17 -22.34
CA ALA A 63 4.63 -15.00 -22.69
C ALA A 63 3.96 -13.67 -22.28
N ASP A 64 2.68 -13.49 -22.64
CA ASP A 64 1.91 -12.25 -22.37
C ASP A 64 0.56 -12.54 -21.71
N THR A 65 0.42 -13.72 -21.10
CA THR A 65 -0.89 -14.19 -20.59
C THR A 65 -0.73 -15.00 -19.31
N VAL A 66 -1.53 -14.63 -18.30
CA VAL A 66 -1.71 -15.38 -17.07
C VAL A 66 -3.05 -16.09 -17.14
N THR A 67 -3.05 -17.41 -17.01
CA THR A 67 -4.28 -18.21 -17.11
C THR A 67 -4.83 -18.54 -15.74
N ILE A 68 -6.14 -18.33 -15.57
CA ILE A 68 -6.91 -18.70 -14.39
C ILE A 68 -8.08 -19.60 -14.81
N VAL A 69 -8.61 -20.38 -13.87
CA VAL A 69 -9.76 -21.25 -14.17
C VAL A 69 -11.02 -20.42 -14.43
N SER A 70 -11.31 -19.45 -13.57
CA SER A 70 -12.53 -18.63 -13.62
C SER A 70 -12.29 -17.23 -13.04
N GLU A 71 -13.11 -16.26 -13.44
CA GLU A 71 -13.06 -14.86 -12.96
C GLU A 71 -13.18 -14.72 -11.46
N SER A 72 -13.85 -15.66 -10.79
CA SER A 72 -13.95 -15.71 -9.33
C SER A 72 -12.59 -15.88 -8.63
N ALA A 73 -11.49 -16.06 -9.38
CA ALA A 73 -10.12 -15.96 -8.88
C ALA A 73 -9.68 -14.53 -8.56
N LEU A 74 -10.33 -13.53 -9.13
CA LEU A 74 -10.12 -12.13 -8.84
C LEU A 74 -10.95 -11.71 -7.63
N THR A 75 -10.34 -10.93 -6.75
CA THR A 75 -10.96 -10.43 -5.52
C THR A 75 -10.74 -8.93 -5.40
N ASP A 76 -11.73 -8.20 -4.87
CA ASP A 76 -11.62 -6.74 -4.71
C ASP A 76 -10.84 -6.34 -3.45
N SER A 77 -10.74 -7.24 -2.46
CA SER A 77 -9.98 -7.00 -1.23
C SER A 77 -8.48 -7.21 -1.45
N ALA A 78 -7.70 -6.17 -1.19
CA ALA A 78 -6.26 -6.28 -1.08
C ALA A 78 -5.88 -7.26 0.04
N PRO A 79 -5.15 -8.35 -0.24
CA PRO A 79 -4.64 -9.18 0.83
C PRO A 79 -3.63 -8.39 1.69
N ALA A 80 -3.47 -8.75 2.97
CA ALA A 80 -2.51 -8.15 3.90
C ALA A 80 -1.03 -8.49 3.58
N PHE A 81 -0.64 -8.27 2.33
CA PHE A 81 0.69 -8.53 1.78
C PHE A 81 1.43 -7.21 1.57
N SER A 82 2.76 -7.28 1.56
CA SER A 82 3.59 -6.10 1.34
C SER A 82 3.53 -5.66 -0.12
N PRO A 83 3.51 -4.34 -0.40
CA PRO A 83 3.63 -3.84 -1.76
C PRO A 83 4.98 -4.23 -2.39
N SER A 84 5.04 -4.17 -3.71
CA SER A 84 6.29 -4.34 -4.45
C SER A 84 7.33 -3.30 -4.01
N PRO A 85 8.60 -3.68 -3.77
CA PRO A 85 9.69 -2.76 -3.48
C PRO A 85 10.18 -1.98 -4.70
N VAL A 86 9.63 -2.23 -5.90
CA VAL A 86 9.96 -1.46 -7.10
C VAL A 86 9.76 0.04 -6.83
N ASN A 87 10.70 0.85 -7.31
CA ASN A 87 10.86 2.28 -7.05
C ASN A 87 11.36 2.68 -5.64
N LEU A 88 11.54 1.74 -4.70
CA LEU A 88 12.16 2.09 -3.42
C LEU A 88 13.65 2.40 -3.61
N PRO A 89 14.19 3.43 -2.93
CA PRO A 89 15.63 3.67 -2.87
C PRO A 89 16.37 2.52 -2.20
N ALA A 90 17.54 2.21 -2.74
CA ALA A 90 18.44 1.18 -2.27
C ALA A 90 19.75 1.81 -1.80
N PHE A 91 20.26 1.31 -0.67
CA PHE A 91 21.54 1.74 -0.11
C PHE A 91 22.40 0.54 0.27
N SER A 92 23.71 0.73 0.27
CA SER A 92 24.63 -0.21 0.89
C SER A 92 24.58 -0.08 2.42
N GLU A 93 25.17 -1.05 3.13
CA GLU A 93 25.30 -0.99 4.59
C GLU A 93 26.18 0.17 5.09
N THR A 94 27.01 0.76 4.21
CA THR A 94 27.82 1.94 4.52
C THR A 94 27.09 3.25 4.22
N GLY A 95 25.87 3.19 3.68
CA GLY A 95 25.06 4.35 3.33
C GLY A 95 25.28 4.87 1.90
N GLU A 96 26.05 4.16 1.08
CA GLU A 96 26.24 4.50 -0.33
C GLU A 96 24.93 4.29 -1.11
N PRO A 97 24.50 5.24 -1.94
CA PRO A 97 23.29 5.08 -2.75
C PRO A 97 23.54 4.07 -3.89
N LEU A 98 22.70 3.04 -3.97
CA LEU A 98 22.74 2.01 -5.03
C LEU A 98 21.64 2.22 -6.09
N GLY A 99 21.00 3.39 -6.09
CA GLY A 99 19.89 3.74 -6.96
C GLY A 99 18.52 3.33 -6.40
N ARG A 100 17.60 2.96 -7.28
CA ARG A 100 16.24 2.50 -6.93
C ARG A 100 16.02 1.08 -7.44
N ILE A 101 15.16 0.33 -6.76
CA ILE A 101 14.78 -1.00 -7.25
C ILE A 101 14.00 -0.85 -8.55
N THR A 102 14.49 -1.48 -9.62
CA THR A 102 13.89 -1.46 -10.95
C THR A 102 13.06 -2.71 -11.21
N ASP A 103 13.47 -3.85 -10.65
CA ASP A 103 12.84 -5.14 -10.92
C ASP A 103 13.10 -6.17 -9.81
N ILE A 104 12.43 -7.31 -9.93
CA ILE A 104 12.50 -8.44 -9.02
C ILE A 104 12.69 -9.71 -9.84
N VAL A 105 13.71 -10.49 -9.50
CA VAL A 105 13.96 -11.79 -10.12
C VAL A 105 13.34 -12.89 -9.28
N THR A 106 12.67 -13.82 -9.95
CA THR A 106 11.98 -14.95 -9.32
C THR A 106 12.34 -16.29 -9.96
N ASP A 107 12.34 -17.32 -9.12
CA ASP A 107 12.28 -18.74 -9.51
C ASP A 107 10.89 -19.29 -9.13
N GLY A 108 10.07 -19.55 -10.15
CA GLY A 108 8.62 -19.66 -9.99
C GLY A 108 8.05 -18.41 -9.31
N TRP A 109 7.45 -18.57 -8.14
CA TRP A 109 6.91 -17.47 -7.32
C TRP A 109 7.81 -17.10 -6.13
N THR A 110 9.00 -17.66 -6.06
CA THR A 110 9.99 -17.36 -5.01
C THR A 110 10.92 -16.26 -5.51
N VAL A 111 11.07 -15.20 -4.73
CA VAL A 111 11.99 -14.10 -5.04
C VAL A 111 13.41 -14.53 -4.73
N THR A 112 14.30 -14.34 -5.69
CA THR A 112 15.71 -14.73 -5.60
C THR A 112 16.65 -13.53 -5.59
N ALA A 113 16.27 -12.44 -6.26
CA ALA A 113 17.08 -11.22 -6.33
C ALA A 113 16.23 -9.97 -6.55
N LEU A 114 16.82 -8.83 -6.24
CA LEU A 114 16.30 -7.49 -6.53
C LEU A 114 17.27 -6.77 -7.47
N CYS A 115 16.75 -6.05 -8.46
CA CYS A 115 17.56 -5.34 -9.44
C CYS A 115 17.56 -3.84 -9.14
N THR A 116 18.73 -3.22 -9.28
CA THR A 116 18.90 -1.77 -9.45
C THR A 116 19.24 -1.50 -10.92
N PRO A 117 19.45 -0.25 -11.36
CA PRO A 117 19.86 0.02 -12.73
C PRO A 117 21.23 -0.59 -13.08
N GLU A 118 22.12 -0.69 -12.09
CA GLU A 118 23.52 -1.07 -12.29
C GLU A 118 23.80 -2.53 -11.92
N GLU A 119 23.11 -3.06 -10.92
CA GLU A 119 23.44 -4.36 -10.35
C GLU A 119 22.20 -5.19 -9.97
N THR A 120 22.38 -6.50 -9.85
CA THR A 120 21.37 -7.43 -9.33
C THR A 120 21.86 -8.04 -8.03
N PHE A 121 21.14 -7.77 -6.95
CA PHE A 121 21.49 -8.20 -5.59
C PHE A 121 20.71 -9.44 -5.20
N SER A 122 21.39 -10.46 -4.67
CA SER A 122 20.69 -11.61 -4.12
C SER A 122 19.79 -11.19 -2.96
N LEU A 123 18.64 -11.83 -2.81
CA LEU A 123 17.79 -11.61 -1.64
C LEU A 123 18.50 -11.94 -0.31
N ARG A 124 19.56 -12.77 -0.36
CA ARG A 124 20.41 -13.09 0.81
C ARG A 124 21.28 -11.92 1.27
N ASP A 125 21.52 -10.97 0.38
CA ASP A 125 22.32 -9.78 0.64
C ASP A 125 21.45 -8.63 1.16
N VAL A 126 20.12 -8.77 1.16
CA VAL A 126 19.24 -7.81 1.82
C VAL A 126 19.47 -7.88 3.33
N LEU A 127 20.06 -6.81 3.87
CA LEU A 127 20.36 -6.66 5.29
C LEU A 127 19.12 -6.17 6.05
N SER A 128 18.45 -5.15 5.51
CA SER A 128 17.24 -4.55 6.09
C SER A 128 16.30 -4.04 5.01
N ARG A 129 15.03 -3.88 5.36
CA ARG A 129 13.99 -3.32 4.48
C ARG A 129 12.91 -2.62 5.30
N SER A 130 12.30 -1.60 4.73
CA SER A 130 11.09 -0.95 5.22
C SER A 130 10.09 -0.74 4.07
N GLY A 131 9.01 -0.01 4.31
CA GLY A 131 8.13 0.49 3.23
C GLY A 131 8.75 1.66 2.45
N GLU A 132 9.92 2.13 2.84
CA GLU A 132 10.55 3.35 2.31
C GLU A 132 11.90 3.11 1.65
N LEU A 133 12.66 2.09 2.07
CA LEU A 133 13.99 1.80 1.52
C LEU A 133 14.41 0.34 1.71
N ILE A 134 15.47 -0.05 0.99
CA ILE A 134 16.16 -1.34 1.13
C ILE A 134 17.64 -1.10 1.39
N VAL A 135 18.21 -1.87 2.32
CA VAL A 135 19.64 -1.85 2.63
C VAL A 135 20.25 -3.20 2.25
N PHE A 136 21.28 -3.17 1.43
CA PHE A 136 22.07 -4.35 1.04
C PHE A 136 23.37 -4.43 1.82
N ARG A 137 23.81 -5.66 2.09
CA ARG A 137 25.11 -5.94 2.68
C ARG A 137 26.20 -5.72 1.63
N ALA A 138 27.33 -5.14 2.01
CA ALA A 138 28.46 -5.01 1.10
C ALA A 138 29.08 -6.39 0.80
N PRO A 139 29.74 -6.56 -0.37
CA PRO A 139 30.43 -7.80 -0.70
C PRO A 139 31.44 -8.21 0.39
N GLY A 140 31.38 -9.47 0.84
CA GLY A 140 32.28 -10.02 1.86
C GLY A 140 31.97 -9.60 3.31
N SER A 141 31.00 -8.71 3.52
CA SER A 141 30.58 -8.35 4.87
C SER A 141 29.80 -9.48 5.55
N HIS A 142 29.87 -9.50 6.88
CA HIS A 142 29.14 -10.43 7.74
C HIS A 142 28.21 -9.71 8.71
N THR A 143 27.89 -8.44 8.45
CA THR A 143 27.00 -7.64 9.29
C THR A 143 25.67 -8.36 9.51
N ARG A 144 25.29 -8.50 10.79
CA ARG A 144 24.01 -9.03 11.24
C ARG A 144 23.32 -7.98 12.10
N LEU A 145 22.12 -7.60 11.69
CA LEU A 145 21.30 -6.74 12.53
C LEU A 145 20.76 -7.52 13.72
N PRO A 146 20.74 -6.92 14.92
CA PRO A 146 20.07 -7.53 16.06
C PRO A 146 18.60 -7.74 15.71
N ARG A 147 18.08 -8.94 15.98
CA ARG A 147 16.64 -9.18 15.84
C ARG A 147 15.93 -8.21 16.78
N ALA A 148 15.04 -7.38 16.24
CA ALA A 148 14.15 -6.58 17.06
C ALA A 148 13.47 -7.52 18.07
N ARG A 149 13.70 -7.29 19.37
CA ARG A 149 12.89 -7.95 20.40
C ARG A 149 11.46 -7.60 20.07
N LYS A 150 10.56 -8.59 20.02
CA LYS A 150 9.13 -8.33 20.05
C LYS A 150 8.88 -7.56 21.33
N THR A 151 8.84 -6.23 21.25
CA THR A 151 8.24 -5.42 22.30
C THR A 151 6.85 -6.02 22.45
N PRO A 152 6.45 -6.46 23.65
CA PRO A 152 5.09 -6.95 23.85
C PRO A 152 4.18 -5.83 23.37
N GLN A 153 3.50 -6.05 22.24
CA GLN A 153 2.34 -5.25 21.92
C GLN A 153 1.45 -5.40 23.14
N PRO A 154 1.04 -4.29 23.80
CA PRO A 154 0.11 -4.38 24.89
C PRO A 154 -1.06 -5.23 24.38
N LYS A 155 -1.27 -6.39 25.01
CA LYS A 155 -2.49 -7.15 24.79
C LYS A 155 -3.59 -6.16 25.08
N SER A 156 -4.33 -5.77 24.05
CA SER A 156 -5.61 -5.12 24.16
C SER A 156 -6.43 -6.05 25.03
N THR A 157 -6.40 -5.81 26.33
CA THR A 157 -7.24 -6.49 27.29
C THR A 157 -8.59 -5.88 26.97
N VAL A 158 -9.40 -6.65 26.24
CA VAL A 158 -10.80 -6.36 26.00
C VAL A 158 -11.42 -6.28 27.38
N THR A 159 -11.41 -5.08 27.94
CA THR A 159 -12.27 -4.71 29.03
C THR A 159 -13.59 -4.46 28.33
N GLU A 160 -14.54 -5.36 28.56
CA GLU A 160 -15.95 -5.14 28.24
C GLU A 160 -16.38 -3.84 28.91
N VAL A 161 -16.40 -2.77 28.11
CA VAL A 161 -17.09 -1.51 28.44
C VAL A 161 -18.41 -1.57 27.66
N PRO A 162 -19.55 -1.21 28.27
CA PRO A 162 -20.87 -1.44 27.67
C PRO A 162 -21.01 -0.67 26.36
N ALA A 163 -21.60 -1.34 25.36
CA ALA A 163 -22.14 -0.81 24.10
C ALA A 163 -21.90 0.69 23.86
N ALA A 164 -20.72 1.03 23.35
CA ALA A 164 -20.41 2.36 22.86
C ALA A 164 -20.39 2.33 21.32
N VAL A 165 -21.16 3.26 20.77
CA VAL A 165 -21.36 3.70 19.38
C VAL A 165 -20.24 3.31 18.40
N PRO A 166 -20.56 2.84 17.17
CA PRO A 166 -19.55 2.43 16.18
C PRO A 166 -18.50 3.52 15.94
N GLU A 167 -17.22 3.17 16.13
CA GLU A 167 -16.11 4.04 15.77
C GLU A 167 -16.10 4.27 14.25
N PRO A 168 -16.13 5.53 13.78
CA PRO A 168 -16.05 5.79 12.35
C PRO A 168 -14.65 5.44 11.84
N VAL A 169 -14.61 4.61 10.79
CA VAL A 169 -13.39 4.24 10.05
C VAL A 169 -12.79 5.50 9.42
N TYR A 170 -11.60 5.90 9.88
CA TYR A 170 -10.94 7.13 9.44
C TYR A 170 -10.10 6.93 8.18
N PRO A 171 -10.20 7.82 7.17
CA PRO A 171 -9.17 7.91 6.14
C PRO A 171 -7.94 8.62 6.73
N GLU A 172 -6.77 7.97 6.68
CA GLU A 172 -5.45 8.56 7.04
C GLU A 172 -5.16 9.91 6.35
N ARG A 173 -5.89 10.24 5.28
CA ARG A 173 -5.70 11.41 4.41
C ARG A 173 -5.97 12.77 5.08
N TYR A 174 -6.66 12.85 6.22
CA TYR A 174 -6.98 14.13 6.88
C TYR A 174 -6.53 14.21 8.33
N ALA A 175 -5.69 13.26 8.79
CA ALA A 175 -5.21 13.22 10.17
C ALA A 175 -4.47 14.49 10.60
N TYR A 176 -3.88 15.23 9.66
CA TYR A 176 -3.19 16.50 9.92
C TYR A 176 -4.10 17.65 10.39
N LEU A 177 -5.42 17.51 10.24
CA LEU A 177 -6.42 18.48 10.73
C LEU A 177 -6.80 18.23 12.19
N LEU A 178 -6.57 17.02 12.72
CA LEU A 178 -6.95 16.69 14.09
C LEU A 178 -6.22 17.59 15.09
N GLY A 179 -6.98 18.17 16.02
CA GLY A 179 -6.46 19.07 17.03
C GLY A 179 -6.12 20.48 16.53
N LYS A 180 -6.31 20.78 15.23
CA LYS A 180 -6.20 22.15 14.70
C LYS A 180 -7.43 22.97 15.09
N ARG A 181 -7.29 24.28 15.02
CA ARG A 181 -8.36 25.24 15.28
C ARG A 181 -8.58 26.09 14.03
N PRO A 182 -9.78 26.11 13.44
CA PRO A 182 -10.06 26.93 12.27
C PRO A 182 -10.02 28.40 12.67
N ALA A 183 -9.43 29.25 11.83
CA ALA A 183 -9.34 30.69 12.06
C ALA A 183 -10.71 31.40 11.91
N GLU A 184 -11.59 30.83 11.09
CA GLU A 184 -12.92 31.36 10.75
C GLU A 184 -13.95 30.23 10.82
N GLU A 185 -15.22 30.59 11.00
CA GLU A 185 -16.35 29.65 10.95
C GLU A 185 -16.39 28.91 9.60
N VAL A 186 -16.64 27.61 9.65
CA VAL A 186 -16.68 26.74 8.47
C VAL A 186 -18.11 26.25 8.27
N THR A 187 -18.68 26.59 7.12
CA THR A 187 -20.02 26.17 6.69
C THR A 187 -19.95 25.32 5.42
N ASP A 188 -20.95 24.47 5.22
CA ASP A 188 -21.12 23.68 4.00
C ASP A 188 -21.71 24.50 2.84
N THR A 189 -22.02 23.84 1.72
CA THR A 189 -22.60 24.50 0.53
C THR A 189 -24.05 24.93 0.73
N SER A 190 -24.74 24.40 1.73
CA SER A 190 -26.11 24.77 2.11
C SER A 190 -26.17 25.89 3.15
N GLY A 191 -25.01 26.30 3.68
CA GLY A 191 -24.89 27.30 4.75
C GLY A 191 -25.03 26.70 6.15
N ALA A 192 -25.11 25.37 6.30
CA ALA A 192 -25.11 24.73 7.61
C ALA A 192 -23.69 24.68 8.18
N ARG A 193 -23.60 24.93 9.49
CA ARG A 193 -22.34 25.08 10.21
C ARG A 193 -21.69 23.74 10.52
N ILE A 194 -20.38 23.66 10.31
CA ILE A 194 -19.54 22.48 10.49
C ILE A 194 -18.56 22.66 11.66
N ALA A 195 -17.98 23.86 11.82
CA ALA A 195 -17.10 24.19 12.94
C ALA A 195 -17.11 25.70 13.21
N GLU A 196 -17.07 26.13 14.47
CA GLU A 196 -16.87 27.54 14.83
C GLU A 196 -15.39 27.92 14.81
N ALA A 197 -15.11 29.22 14.64
CA ALA A 197 -13.75 29.74 14.73
C ALA A 197 -13.16 29.44 16.12
N GLY A 198 -11.97 28.84 16.16
CA GLY A 198 -11.29 28.47 17.39
C GLY A 198 -11.65 27.08 17.94
N ASP A 199 -12.65 26.38 17.41
CA ASP A 199 -13.01 25.03 17.87
C ASP A 199 -11.91 24.00 17.58
N VAL A 200 -11.79 22.99 18.44
CA VAL A 200 -10.85 21.89 18.19
C VAL A 200 -11.45 20.98 17.14
N VAL A 201 -10.75 20.84 16.01
CA VAL A 201 -11.15 19.91 14.95
C VAL A 201 -11.01 18.48 15.47
N THR A 202 -12.15 17.83 15.67
CA THR A 202 -12.25 16.42 16.04
C THR A 202 -12.45 15.55 14.80
N ALA A 203 -12.34 14.24 15.02
CA ALA A 203 -12.62 13.23 14.01
C ALA A 203 -14.06 13.34 13.46
N GLY A 204 -15.04 13.68 14.31
CA GLY A 204 -16.43 13.89 13.91
C GLY A 204 -16.59 15.09 12.98
N VAL A 205 -15.90 16.20 13.27
CA VAL A 205 -15.90 17.40 12.43
C VAL A 205 -15.29 17.12 11.05
N ILE A 206 -14.24 16.30 10.98
CA ILE A 206 -13.62 15.91 9.70
C ILE A 206 -14.56 15.03 8.89
N ALA A 207 -15.23 14.05 9.53
CA ALA A 207 -16.20 13.19 8.86
C ALA A 207 -17.37 14.02 8.32
N GLU A 208 -17.94 14.91 9.15
CA GLU A 208 -19.03 15.79 8.76
C GLU A 208 -18.63 16.76 7.64
N ALA A 209 -17.44 17.35 7.72
CA ALA A 209 -16.91 18.22 6.67
C ALA A 209 -16.70 17.48 5.35
N ARG A 210 -16.30 16.20 5.39
CA ARG A 210 -16.16 15.38 4.18
C ARG A 210 -17.53 15.09 3.58
N ASP A 211 -18.45 14.57 4.39
CA ASP A 211 -19.77 14.11 3.93
C ASP A 211 -20.59 15.27 3.35
N ARG A 212 -20.36 16.49 3.86
CA ARG A 212 -21.02 17.71 3.39
C ARG A 212 -20.18 18.54 2.41
N GLY A 213 -19.07 18.00 1.90
CA GLY A 213 -18.24 18.66 0.89
C GLY A 213 -17.51 19.94 1.36
N ALA A 214 -17.39 20.16 2.66
CA ALA A 214 -16.76 21.30 3.30
C ALA A 214 -15.27 21.09 3.68
N ILE A 215 -14.72 19.88 3.44
CA ILE A 215 -13.36 19.51 3.90
C ILE A 215 -12.26 20.47 3.41
N ALA A 216 -12.36 20.97 2.18
CA ALA A 216 -11.39 21.92 1.63
C ALA A 216 -11.42 23.28 2.36
N ARG A 217 -12.63 23.74 2.76
CA ARG A 217 -12.81 24.97 3.54
C ARG A 217 -12.30 24.81 4.97
N LEU A 218 -12.56 23.65 5.57
CA LEU A 218 -12.02 23.30 6.89
C LEU A 218 -10.49 23.33 6.87
N THR A 219 -9.87 22.70 5.87
CA THR A 219 -8.41 22.73 5.67
C THR A 219 -7.88 24.14 5.50
N ALA A 220 -8.51 24.96 4.64
CA ALA A 220 -8.07 26.33 4.42
C ALA A 220 -8.15 27.18 5.69
N SER A 221 -9.24 27.06 6.46
CA SER A 221 -9.43 27.79 7.72
C SER A 221 -8.40 27.37 8.79
N CYS A 222 -8.04 26.08 8.87
CA CYS A 222 -7.03 25.58 9.81
C CYS A 222 -5.58 25.92 9.44
N LEU A 223 -5.31 26.28 8.18
CA LEU A 223 -3.97 26.60 7.67
C LEU A 223 -3.71 28.11 7.52
N LYS A 224 -4.75 28.94 7.63
CA LYS A 224 -4.59 30.40 7.77
C LYS A 224 -3.80 30.68 9.06
N ARG A 225 -2.54 31.07 8.92
CA ARG A 225 -1.72 31.52 10.05
C ARG A 225 -2.40 32.76 10.65
N VAL A 226 -2.77 32.70 11.92
CA VAL A 226 -2.98 33.92 12.71
C VAL A 226 -1.62 34.59 12.80
N SER A 227 -1.38 35.59 11.95
CA SER A 227 -0.24 36.48 12.15
C SER A 227 -0.41 37.17 13.50
N PRO A 228 0.67 37.32 14.29
CA PRO A 228 0.63 38.06 15.56
C PRO A 228 0.22 39.52 15.37
#